data_AF-A0A7U7ESS3-F1
#
_entry.id   AF-A0A7U7ESS3-F1
#
_cell.length_a   1.000
_cell.length_b   1.000
_cell.length_c   1.000
_cell.angle_alpha   90.00
_cell.angle_beta   90.00
_cell.angle_gamma   90.00
#
_symmetry.space_group_name_H-M   'P 1'
#
loop_
_entity.id
_entity.type
_entity.pdbx_description
1 polymer ?
#
loop_
_entity_poly.entity_id
_entity_poly.type
_entity_poly.pdbx_seq_one_letter_code
_entity_poly.pdbx_strand_id
1 'polypeptide(L)'
;MDINQLFTSLFTQGVTMDLVRMGIVYAHLIACCVAIGMVIVSDFSMIKKLIGGGSSTQDSDHLAKLKDTVLIALAALWITGLMIIGLDVSIKGMEYFLNPKLQAKILIVTLLTINGFALHQFVMPAMEKAGCILKMAPNARTLAIFAGTVSGVSWLYAALLGIGRPLAWKYSLHELLIAYPLLIAAGFTMMVLLVDWKTSRSKAKPEPAMSYAGILAFKHR
;
A
#
# COMPACT_ATOMS: atom_id res chain seq x y z
N MET A 1 34.88 24.21 -35.94
CA MET A 1 34.31 23.82 -34.63
C MET A 1 35.43 23.18 -33.84
N ASP A 2 35.89 23.83 -32.77
CA ASP A 2 37.09 23.41 -32.05
C ASP A 2 36.85 22.10 -31.28
N ILE A 3 37.84 21.21 -31.31
CA ILE A 3 37.86 19.92 -30.60
C ILE A 3 37.51 20.10 -29.11
N ASN A 4 37.99 21.19 -28.48
CA ASN A 4 37.69 21.51 -27.08
C ASN A 4 36.21 21.83 -26.85
N GLN A 5 35.51 22.45 -27.81
CA GLN A 5 34.07 22.69 -27.70
C GLN A 5 33.26 21.41 -27.89
N LEU A 6 33.73 20.49 -28.74
CA LEU A 6 33.12 19.17 -28.93
C LEU A 6 33.27 18.29 -27.67
N PHE A 7 34.44 18.27 -27.05
CA PHE A 7 34.63 17.57 -25.77
C PHE A 7 33.79 18.20 -24.66
N THR A 8 33.74 19.52 -24.56
CA THR A 8 32.95 20.20 -23.53
C THR A 8 31.46 19.93 -23.71
N SER A 9 30.93 19.94 -24.94
CA SER A 9 29.51 19.65 -25.20
C SER A 9 29.15 18.18 -24.97
N LEU A 10 30.03 17.23 -25.35
CA LEU A 10 29.84 15.80 -25.09
C LEU A 10 29.89 15.47 -23.59
N PHE A 11 30.89 15.99 -22.86
CA PHE A 11 30.99 15.81 -21.41
C PHE A 11 29.82 16.48 -20.69
N THR A 12 29.45 17.70 -21.07
CA THR A 12 28.32 18.40 -20.47
C THR A 12 27.02 17.65 -20.72
N GLN A 13 26.80 17.11 -21.92
CA GLN A 13 25.62 16.28 -22.19
C GLN A 13 25.60 15.00 -21.36
N GLY A 14 26.70 14.24 -21.31
CA GLY A 14 26.78 13.00 -20.53
C GLY A 14 26.55 13.24 -19.03
N VAL A 15 27.25 14.23 -18.46
CA VAL A 15 27.12 14.61 -17.05
C VAL A 15 25.72 15.12 -16.73
N THR A 16 25.12 15.93 -17.62
CA THR A 16 23.76 16.45 -17.41
C THR A 16 22.72 15.32 -17.40
N MET A 17 22.85 14.33 -18.31
CA MET A 17 21.93 13.19 -18.36
C MET A 17 22.03 12.32 -17.11
N ASP A 18 23.24 12.07 -16.61
CA ASP A 18 23.46 11.34 -15.37
C ASP A 18 22.88 12.08 -14.16
N LEU A 19 23.08 13.40 -14.06
CA LEU A 19 22.51 14.22 -12.99
C LEU A 19 20.98 14.24 -13.02
N VAL A 20 20.38 14.37 -14.20
CA VAL A 20 18.91 14.32 -14.38
C VAL A 20 18.38 12.95 -13.95
N ARG A 21 19.03 11.87 -14.39
CA ARG A 21 18.67 10.50 -14.00
C ARG A 21 18.75 10.30 -12.49
N MET A 22 19.82 10.76 -11.86
CA MET A 22 19.99 10.68 -10.39
C MET A 22 18.91 11.50 -9.67
N GLY A 23 18.60 12.70 -10.16
CA GLY A 23 17.54 13.55 -9.60
C GLY A 23 16.16 12.89 -9.64
N ILE A 24 15.79 12.28 -10.79
CA ILE A 24 14.51 11.58 -10.94
C ILE A 24 14.46 10.33 -10.04
N VAL A 25 15.54 9.55 -9.98
CA VAL A 25 15.63 8.39 -9.09
C VAL A 25 15.48 8.82 -7.63
N TYR A 26 16.14 9.91 -7.23
CA TYR A 26 16.02 10.46 -5.89
C TYR A 26 14.59 10.90 -5.56
N ALA A 27 13.94 11.62 -6.47
CA ALA A 27 12.53 12.01 -6.33
C ALA A 27 11.60 10.79 -6.22
N HIS A 28 11.82 9.75 -7.04
CA HIS A 28 11.08 8.49 -7.00
C HIS A 28 11.22 7.80 -5.63
N LEU A 29 12.43 7.77 -5.06
CA LEU A 29 12.69 7.17 -3.75
C LEU A 29 12.01 7.96 -2.63
N ILE A 30 12.02 9.29 -2.66
CA ILE A 30 11.29 10.12 -1.69
C ILE A 30 9.80 9.82 -1.77
N ALA A 31 9.21 9.83 -2.96
CA ALA A 31 7.81 9.51 -3.16
C ALA A 31 7.48 8.10 -2.64
N CYS A 32 8.38 7.14 -2.84
CA CYS A 32 8.25 5.77 -2.34
C CYS A 32 8.25 5.72 -0.80
N CYS A 33 9.18 6.41 -0.15
CA CYS A 33 9.25 6.50 1.31
C CYS A 33 7.99 7.13 1.92
N VAL A 34 7.49 8.21 1.32
CA VAL A 34 6.24 8.86 1.75
C VAL A 34 5.06 7.91 1.61
N ALA A 35 4.93 7.24 0.46
CA ALA A 35 3.84 6.32 0.21
C ALA A 35 3.84 5.14 1.21
N ILE A 36 4.99 4.49 1.41
CA ILE A 36 5.12 3.38 2.35
C ILE A 36 4.83 3.83 3.78
N GLY A 37 5.35 4.99 4.20
CA GLY A 37 5.08 5.54 5.53
C GLY A 37 3.58 5.73 5.77
N MET A 38 2.88 6.30 4.79
CA MET A 38 1.42 6.50 4.86
C MET A 38 0.65 5.19 4.90
N VAL A 39 1.06 4.19 4.10
CA VAL A 39 0.46 2.84 4.09
C VAL A 39 0.64 2.16 5.45
N ILE A 40 1.85 2.18 6.01
CA ILE A 40 2.13 1.57 7.33
C ILE A 40 1.32 2.25 8.43
N VAL A 41 1.25 3.58 8.45
CA VAL A 41 0.47 4.33 9.45
C VAL A 41 -1.01 4.01 9.33
N SER A 42 -1.54 3.89 8.11
CA SER A 42 -2.93 3.50 7.84
C SER A 42 -3.22 2.08 8.33
N ASP A 43 -2.38 1.10 7.96
CA ASP A 43 -2.54 -0.30 8.34
C ASP A 43 -2.44 -0.50 9.85
N PHE A 44 -1.47 0.17 10.50
CA PHE A 44 -1.33 0.12 11.96
C PHE A 44 -2.54 0.74 12.67
N SER A 45 -3.05 1.86 12.16
CA SER A 45 -4.25 2.51 12.70
C SER A 45 -5.48 1.60 12.58
N MET A 46 -5.59 0.86 11.46
CA MET A 46 -6.66 -0.11 11.24
C MET A 46 -6.56 -1.29 12.23
N ILE A 47 -5.38 -1.88 12.39
CA ILE A 47 -5.12 -3.00 13.32
C ILE A 47 -5.34 -2.57 14.77
N LYS A 48 -4.86 -1.39 15.16
CA LYS A 48 -5.06 -0.84 16.51
C LYS A 48 -6.55 -0.71 16.84
N LYS A 49 -7.38 -0.30 15.88
CA LYS A 49 -8.84 -0.23 16.05
C LYS A 49 -9.50 -1.60 16.15
N LEU A 50 -9.04 -2.57 15.34
CA LEU A 50 -9.49 -3.96 15.46
C LEU A 50 -9.22 -4.51 16.88
N ILE A 51 -8.02 -4.27 17.42
CA ILE A 51 -7.62 -4.79 18.73
C ILE A 51 -8.25 -3.99 19.89
N GLY A 52 -8.30 -2.67 19.78
CA GLY A 52 -8.68 -1.76 20.87
C GLY A 52 -10.19 -1.63 21.13
N GLY A 53 -11.06 -2.01 20.19
CA GLY A 53 -12.52 -1.96 20.38
C GLY A 53 -13.13 -0.56 20.60
N GLY A 54 -12.32 0.51 20.51
CA GLY A 54 -12.72 1.88 20.82
C GLY A 54 -13.53 2.52 19.70
N SER A 55 -14.71 3.03 20.06
CA SER A 55 -15.57 3.91 19.27
C SER A 55 -14.98 5.32 19.11
N SER A 56 -13.70 5.44 18.76
CA SER A 56 -13.19 6.71 18.28
C SER A 56 -13.83 6.91 16.91
N THR A 57 -14.88 7.74 16.87
CA THR A 57 -15.41 8.40 15.68
C THR A 57 -14.22 8.74 14.82
N GLN A 58 -14.02 7.93 13.79
CA GLN A 58 -13.03 8.24 12.80
C GLN A 58 -13.58 9.49 12.14
N ASP A 59 -12.85 10.60 12.24
CA ASP A 59 -13.00 11.64 11.23
C ASP A 59 -12.80 10.93 9.91
N SER A 60 -13.92 10.60 9.25
CA SER A 60 -13.98 10.08 7.90
C SER A 60 -13.07 10.90 6.98
N ASP A 61 -13.01 12.20 7.28
CA ASP A 61 -12.17 13.20 6.64
C ASP A 61 -10.67 12.94 6.82
N HIS A 62 -10.22 12.42 7.96
CA HIS A 62 -8.80 12.09 8.15
C HIS A 62 -8.40 10.85 7.33
N LEU A 63 -9.27 9.84 7.25
CA LEU A 63 -9.03 8.68 6.37
C LEU A 63 -9.05 9.06 4.90
N ALA A 64 -10.02 9.86 4.47
CA ALA A 64 -10.13 10.31 3.09
C ALA A 64 -8.84 11.03 2.68
N LYS A 65 -8.34 11.95 3.51
CA LYS A 65 -7.06 12.64 3.28
C LYS A 65 -5.85 11.71 3.23
N LEU A 66 -5.78 10.69 4.11
CA LEU A 66 -4.71 9.68 4.08
C LEU A 66 -4.71 8.93 2.73
N LYS A 67 -5.89 8.54 2.25
CA LYS A 67 -6.08 7.80 0.99
C LYS A 67 -5.79 8.65 -0.24
N ASP A 68 -6.23 9.91 -0.25
CA ASP A 68 -5.91 10.87 -1.31
C ASP A 68 -4.40 11.10 -1.40
N THR A 69 -3.73 11.20 -0.25
CA THR A 69 -2.27 11.35 -0.20
C THR A 69 -1.56 10.12 -0.80
N VAL A 70 -2.06 8.91 -0.53
CA VAL A 70 -1.52 7.68 -1.13
C VAL A 70 -1.73 7.66 -2.66
N LEU A 71 -2.88 8.14 -3.16
CA LEU A 71 -3.12 8.24 -4.61
C LEU A 71 -2.18 9.24 -5.28
N ILE A 72 -1.95 10.41 -4.67
CA ILE A 72 -0.99 11.40 -5.18
C ILE A 72 0.42 10.81 -5.18
N ALA A 73 0.82 10.11 -4.12
CA ALA A 73 2.12 9.47 -4.05
C ALA A 73 2.28 8.35 -5.11
N LEU A 74 1.22 7.57 -5.35
CA LEU A 74 1.19 6.56 -6.42
C LEU A 74 1.30 7.20 -7.80
N ALA A 75 0.62 8.31 -8.06
CA ALA A 75 0.73 9.06 -9.31
C ALA A 75 2.16 9.60 -9.51
N ALA A 76 2.76 10.19 -8.47
CA ALA A 76 4.15 10.65 -8.51
C ALA A 76 5.12 9.50 -8.81
N LEU A 77 4.90 8.31 -8.23
CA LEU A 77 5.70 7.11 -8.49
C LEU A 77 5.56 6.60 -9.92
N TRP A 78 4.35 6.64 -10.49
CA TRP A 78 4.13 6.31 -11.90
C TRP A 78 4.86 7.27 -12.82
N ILE A 79 4.69 8.58 -12.62
CA ILE A 79 5.32 9.62 -13.45
C ILE A 79 6.84 9.48 -13.39
N THR A 80 7.42 9.46 -12.19
CA THR A 80 8.87 9.32 -12.02
C THR A 80 9.38 7.95 -12.50
N GLY A 81 8.62 6.88 -12.30
CA GLY A 81 8.97 5.54 -12.77
C GLY A 81 9.01 5.45 -14.29
N LEU A 82 8.03 6.03 -14.99
CA LEU A 82 8.01 6.09 -16.45
C LEU A 82 9.16 6.95 -17.00
N MET A 83 9.50 8.06 -16.32
CA MET A 83 10.67 8.87 -16.68
C MET A 83 11.98 8.07 -16.56
N ILE A 84 12.16 7.30 -15.46
CA ILE A 84 13.33 6.43 -15.29
C ILE A 84 13.41 5.39 -16.42
N ILE A 85 12.28 4.74 -16.74
CA ILE A 85 12.23 3.75 -17.82
C ILE A 85 12.57 4.41 -19.16
N GLY A 86 12.00 5.58 -19.47
CA GLY A 86 12.28 6.30 -20.72
C GLY A 86 13.76 6.66 -20.89
N LEU A 87 14.39 7.15 -19.82
CA LEU A 87 15.83 7.44 -19.82
C LEU A 87 16.67 6.17 -19.97
N ASP A 88 16.36 5.12 -19.22
CA ASP A 88 17.12 3.87 -19.27
C ASP A 88 16.97 3.14 -20.62
N VAL A 89 15.79 3.20 -21.25
CA VAL A 89 15.55 2.67 -22.60
C VAL A 89 16.30 3.48 -23.66
N SER A 90 16.38 4.81 -23.52
CA SER A 90 17.16 5.64 -24.45
C SER A 90 18.65 5.31 -24.42
N ILE A 91 19.18 4.86 -23.27
CA ILE A 91 20.59 4.51 -23.10
C ILE A 91 20.88 3.05 -23.44
N LYS A 92 20.04 2.11 -23.00
CA LYS A 92 20.26 0.66 -23.07
C LYS A 92 19.47 -0.05 -24.18
N GLY A 93 18.58 0.66 -24.85
CA GLY A 93 17.69 0.11 -25.86
C GLY A 93 16.56 -0.75 -25.28
N MET A 94 15.88 -1.47 -26.18
CA MET A 94 14.70 -2.28 -25.86
C MET A 94 14.99 -3.48 -24.95
N GLU A 95 16.25 -3.91 -24.85
CA GLU A 95 16.68 -5.00 -23.95
C GLU A 95 16.40 -4.68 -22.48
N TYR A 96 16.27 -3.40 -22.11
CA TYR A 96 15.91 -2.99 -20.76
C TYR A 96 14.55 -3.58 -20.30
N PHE A 97 13.60 -3.76 -21.22
CA PHE A 97 12.31 -4.37 -20.93
C PHE A 97 12.38 -5.87 -20.65
N LEU A 98 13.46 -6.55 -21.05
CA LEU A 98 13.66 -7.98 -20.78
C LEU A 98 14.08 -8.24 -19.34
N ASN A 99 14.42 -7.21 -18.58
CA ASN A 99 14.81 -7.35 -17.19
C ASN A 99 13.63 -7.88 -16.35
N PRO A 100 13.70 -9.12 -15.81
CA PRO A 100 12.60 -9.74 -15.08
C PRO A 100 12.17 -8.92 -13.86
N LYS A 101 13.12 -8.22 -13.26
CA LYS A 101 12.89 -7.32 -12.12
C LYS A 101 12.02 -6.13 -12.50
N LEU A 102 12.26 -5.53 -13.67
CA LEU A 102 11.48 -4.40 -14.16
C LEU A 102 10.05 -4.84 -14.47
N GLN A 103 9.91 -5.97 -15.16
CA GLN A 103 8.61 -6.56 -15.49
C GLN A 103 7.79 -6.85 -14.23
N ALA A 104 8.40 -7.49 -13.22
CA ALA A 104 7.75 -7.75 -11.93
C ALA A 104 7.28 -6.43 -11.28
N LYS A 105 8.15 -5.41 -11.22
CA LYS A 105 7.80 -4.11 -10.62
C LYS A 105 6.62 -3.45 -11.34
N ILE A 106 6.63 -3.40 -12.67
CA ILE A 106 5.53 -2.81 -13.46
C ILE A 106 4.23 -3.58 -13.24
N LEU A 107 4.29 -4.92 -13.24
CA LEU A 107 3.12 -5.76 -13.01
C LEU A 107 2.52 -5.52 -11.62
N ILE A 108 3.35 -5.51 -10.58
CA ILE A 108 2.91 -5.30 -9.19
C ILE A 108 2.34 -3.89 -9.00
N VAL A 109 2.99 -2.85 -9.54
CA VAL A 109 2.50 -1.47 -9.42
C VAL A 109 1.19 -1.29 -10.20
N THR A 110 1.02 -1.97 -11.33
CA THR A 110 -0.26 -2.02 -12.07
C THR A 110 -1.36 -2.68 -11.25
N LEU A 111 -1.08 -3.88 -10.68
CA LEU A 111 -2.02 -4.58 -9.81
C LEU A 111 -2.39 -3.74 -8.57
N LEU A 112 -1.42 -3.05 -7.98
CA LEU A 112 -1.63 -2.12 -6.88
C LEU A 112 -2.54 -0.97 -7.26
N THR A 113 -2.40 -0.44 -8.48
CA THR A 113 -3.25 0.65 -9.00
C THR A 113 -4.69 0.18 -9.18
N ILE A 114 -4.88 -1.01 -9.76
CA ILE A 114 -6.21 -1.63 -9.92
C ILE A 114 -6.84 -1.90 -8.53
N ASN A 115 -6.06 -2.46 -7.60
CA ASN A 115 -6.52 -2.72 -6.24
C ASN A 115 -6.86 -1.42 -5.48
N GLY A 116 -6.09 -0.35 -5.68
CA GLY A 116 -6.36 0.97 -5.11
C GLY A 116 -7.70 1.54 -5.58
N PHE A 117 -8.02 1.38 -6.86
CA PHE A 117 -9.32 1.76 -7.41
C PHE A 117 -10.46 0.93 -6.80
N ALA A 118 -10.29 -0.39 -6.69
CA ALA A 118 -11.27 -1.27 -6.06
C ALA A 118 -11.48 -0.93 -4.57
N LEU A 119 -10.42 -0.60 -3.84
CA LEU A 119 -10.50 -0.12 -2.46
C LEU A 119 -11.36 1.14 -2.37
N HIS A 120 -11.11 2.12 -3.25
CA HIS A 120 -11.83 3.38 -3.28
C HIS A 120 -13.33 3.21 -3.57
N GLN A 121 -13.67 2.38 -4.56
CA GLN A 121 -15.06 2.19 -4.97
C GLN A 121 -15.88 1.28 -4.05
N PHE A 122 -15.28 0.20 -3.52
CA PHE A 122 -16.04 -0.82 -2.79
C PHE A 122 -15.82 -0.76 -1.28
N VAL A 123 -14.57 -0.63 -0.84
CA VAL A 123 -14.21 -0.78 0.57
C VAL A 123 -14.44 0.49 1.37
N MET A 124 -14.13 1.66 0.82
CA MET A 124 -14.33 2.93 1.54
C MET A 124 -15.81 3.22 1.84
N PRO A 125 -16.74 3.11 0.87
CA PRO A 125 -18.15 3.37 1.15
C PRO A 125 -18.74 2.37 2.14
N ALA A 126 -18.29 1.11 2.09
CA ALA A 126 -18.71 0.08 3.03
C ALA A 126 -18.16 0.32 4.45
N MET A 127 -16.92 0.84 4.57
CA MET A 127 -16.33 1.24 5.84
C MET A 127 -17.01 2.48 6.44
N GLU A 128 -17.36 3.48 5.64
CA GLU A 128 -18.08 4.67 6.09
C GLU A 128 -19.45 4.31 6.65
N LYS A 129 -20.18 3.41 5.98
CA LYS A 129 -21.49 2.92 6.45
C LYS A 129 -21.39 2.11 7.76
N ALA A 130 -20.34 1.30 7.91
CA ALA A 130 -20.18 0.42 9.07
C ALA A 130 -19.46 1.08 10.26
N GLY A 131 -18.70 2.16 10.03
CA GLY A 131 -17.86 2.84 11.01
C GLY A 131 -16.60 2.06 11.43
N CYS A 132 -16.63 0.73 11.40
CA CYS A 132 -15.44 -0.11 11.58
C CYS A 132 -15.56 -1.47 10.88
N ILE A 133 -14.42 -2.10 10.60
CA ILE A 133 -14.32 -3.39 9.89
C ILE A 133 -15.09 -4.50 10.62
N LEU A 134 -15.08 -4.50 11.96
CA LEU A 134 -15.79 -5.49 12.78
C LEU A 134 -17.32 -5.38 12.68
N LYS A 135 -17.85 -4.24 12.25
CA LYS A 135 -19.29 -3.99 12.05
C LYS A 135 -19.75 -4.19 10.61
N MET A 136 -18.83 -4.42 9.67
CA MET A 136 -19.15 -4.69 8.26
C MET A 136 -19.79 -6.07 8.11
N ALA A 137 -20.65 -6.22 7.09
CA ALA A 137 -21.15 -7.52 6.65
C ALA A 137 -19.98 -8.49 6.36
N PRO A 138 -20.10 -9.80 6.63
CA PRO A 138 -19.00 -10.76 6.50
C PRO A 138 -18.29 -10.73 5.13
N ASN A 139 -19.04 -10.63 4.04
CA ASN A 139 -18.49 -10.57 2.68
C ASN A 139 -17.70 -9.27 2.45
N ALA A 140 -18.27 -8.12 2.84
CA ALA A 140 -17.62 -6.82 2.70
C ALA A 140 -16.36 -6.71 3.58
N ARG A 141 -16.40 -7.32 4.78
CA ARG A 141 -15.26 -7.40 5.69
C ARG A 141 -14.12 -8.22 5.09
N THR A 142 -14.44 -9.38 4.53
CA THR A 142 -13.46 -10.27 3.89
C THR A 142 -12.80 -9.58 2.69
N LEU A 143 -13.61 -8.90 1.87
CA LEU A 143 -13.11 -8.09 0.76
C LEU A 143 -12.19 -6.95 1.24
N ALA A 144 -12.56 -6.25 2.31
CA ALA A 144 -11.74 -5.18 2.89
C ALA A 144 -10.39 -5.71 3.41
N ILE A 145 -10.39 -6.86 4.10
CA ILE A 145 -9.18 -7.51 4.60
C ILE A 145 -8.29 -7.95 3.43
N PHE A 146 -8.87 -8.57 2.41
CA PHE A 146 -8.15 -9.01 1.22
C PHE A 146 -7.52 -7.83 0.48
N ALA A 147 -8.32 -6.83 0.12
CA ALA A 147 -7.86 -5.67 -0.64
C ALA A 147 -6.82 -4.84 0.15
N GLY A 148 -6.98 -4.72 1.47
CA GLY A 148 -6.00 -4.11 2.35
C GLY A 148 -4.68 -4.89 2.38
N THR A 149 -4.74 -6.21 2.53
CA THR A 149 -3.55 -7.09 2.51
C THR A 149 -2.81 -6.98 1.17
N VAL A 150 -3.53 -7.07 0.05
CA VAL A 150 -2.95 -6.93 -1.30
C VAL A 150 -2.23 -5.60 -1.42
N SER A 151 -2.84 -4.50 -0.94
CA SER A 151 -2.21 -3.18 -0.95
C SER A 151 -0.91 -3.15 -0.14
N GLY A 152 -0.96 -3.52 1.15
CA GLY A 152 0.21 -3.47 2.03
C GLY A 152 1.37 -4.34 1.53
N VAL A 153 1.07 -5.57 1.09
CA VAL A 153 2.08 -6.48 0.51
C VAL A 153 2.65 -5.92 -0.78
N SER A 154 1.82 -5.38 -1.69
CA SER A 154 2.29 -4.81 -2.96
C SER A 154 3.25 -3.64 -2.75
N TRP A 155 2.93 -2.73 -1.83
CA TRP A 155 3.76 -1.58 -1.53
C TRP A 155 5.15 -2.00 -1.02
N LEU A 156 5.19 -2.89 -0.02
CA LEU A 156 6.44 -3.38 0.55
C LEU A 156 7.23 -4.23 -0.45
N TYR A 157 6.55 -5.07 -1.24
CA TYR A 157 7.20 -5.93 -2.22
C TYR A 157 7.77 -5.12 -3.39
N ALA A 158 7.05 -4.12 -3.90
CA ALA A 158 7.57 -3.20 -4.92
C ALA A 158 8.79 -2.40 -4.43
N ALA A 159 8.79 -2.00 -3.15
CA ALA A 159 9.93 -1.34 -2.51
C ALA A 159 11.14 -2.26 -2.38
N LEU A 160 10.93 -3.51 -1.96
CA LEU A 160 11.95 -4.56 -1.89
C LEU A 160 12.59 -4.80 -3.26
N LEU A 161 11.77 -4.93 -4.30
CA LEU A 161 12.27 -5.00 -5.67
C LEU A 161 13.05 -3.74 -6.03
N GLY A 162 12.61 -2.55 -5.63
CA GLY A 162 13.34 -1.29 -5.83
C GLY A 162 14.79 -1.34 -5.35
N ILE A 163 15.05 -1.81 -4.13
CA ILE A 163 16.38 -1.82 -3.52
C ILE A 163 17.26 -3.00 -3.95
N GLY A 164 16.67 -4.13 -4.37
CA GLY A 164 17.40 -5.35 -4.64
C GLY A 164 18.20 -5.31 -5.94
N ARG A 165 19.34 -4.59 -5.97
CA ARG A 165 20.27 -4.61 -7.12
C ARG A 165 20.74 -6.03 -7.48
N PRO A 166 21.06 -6.93 -6.53
CA PRO A 166 21.45 -8.31 -6.83
C PRO A 166 20.32 -9.19 -7.39
N LEU A 167 19.06 -8.73 -7.34
CA LEU A 167 17.92 -9.45 -7.92
C LEU A 167 17.80 -9.22 -9.43
N ALA A 168 18.41 -8.15 -9.96
CA ALA A 168 18.43 -7.93 -11.39
C ALA A 168 19.24 -9.05 -12.04
N TRP A 169 18.58 -9.87 -12.87
CA TRP A 169 19.16 -10.98 -13.64
C TRP A 169 19.57 -12.24 -12.88
N LYS A 170 19.50 -12.25 -11.54
CA LYS A 170 19.77 -13.46 -10.74
C LYS A 170 18.57 -14.40 -10.66
N TYR A 171 17.37 -13.84 -10.67
CA TYR A 171 16.12 -14.58 -10.59
C TYR A 171 15.29 -14.33 -11.84
N SER A 172 14.62 -15.37 -12.27
CA SER A 172 13.62 -15.32 -13.32
C SER A 172 12.37 -14.55 -12.86
N LEU A 173 11.54 -14.14 -13.83
CA LEU A 173 10.28 -13.45 -13.54
C LEU A 173 9.37 -14.32 -12.64
N HIS A 174 9.32 -15.63 -12.90
CA HIS A 174 8.42 -16.53 -12.19
C HIS A 174 8.84 -16.72 -10.72
N GLU A 175 10.15 -16.80 -10.44
CA GLU A 175 10.66 -16.88 -9.05
C GLU A 175 10.35 -15.61 -8.27
N LEU A 176 10.43 -14.44 -8.90
CA LEU A 176 10.04 -13.19 -8.27
C LEU A 176 8.52 -13.10 -8.09
N LEU A 177 7.73 -13.63 -9.01
CA LEU A 177 6.27 -13.54 -8.92
C LEU A 177 5.64 -14.58 -8.00
N ILE A 178 6.29 -15.72 -7.70
CA ILE A 178 5.71 -16.74 -6.80
C ILE A 178 5.72 -16.30 -5.33
N ALA A 179 6.73 -15.51 -4.93
CA ALA A 179 6.81 -14.98 -3.57
C ALA A 179 5.65 -14.02 -3.26
N TYR A 180 5.18 -13.29 -4.27
CA TYR A 180 4.12 -12.29 -4.11
C TYR A 180 2.76 -12.84 -3.64
N PRO A 181 2.12 -13.83 -4.31
CA PRO A 181 0.86 -14.42 -3.85
C PRO A 181 1.03 -15.19 -2.54
N LEU A 182 2.21 -15.77 -2.27
CA LEU A 182 2.49 -16.42 -0.99
C LEU A 182 2.46 -15.42 0.17
N LEU A 183 3.06 -14.24 -0.01
CA LEU A 183 3.02 -13.16 0.98
C LEU A 183 1.59 -12.62 1.18
N ILE A 184 0.81 -12.50 0.09
CA ILE A 184 -0.61 -12.12 0.18
C ILE A 184 -1.39 -13.17 0.98
N ALA A 185 -1.24 -14.45 0.66
CA ALA A 185 -1.93 -15.53 1.35
C ALA A 185 -1.59 -15.53 2.84
N ALA A 186 -0.30 -15.43 3.19
CA ALA A 186 0.15 -15.36 4.57
C ALA A 186 -0.43 -14.16 5.33
N GLY A 187 -0.35 -12.96 4.75
CA GLY A 187 -0.91 -11.74 5.35
C GLY A 187 -2.43 -11.80 5.51
N PHE A 188 -3.13 -12.37 4.53
CA PHE A 188 -4.58 -12.50 4.54
C PHE A 188 -5.03 -13.48 5.62
N THR A 189 -4.40 -14.66 5.69
CA THR A 189 -4.66 -15.63 6.75
C THR A 189 -4.40 -15.03 8.13
N MET A 190 -3.30 -14.29 8.31
CA MET A 190 -3.00 -13.61 9.57
C MET A 190 -4.12 -12.64 9.98
N MET A 191 -4.60 -11.81 9.04
CA MET A 191 -5.65 -10.82 9.33
C MET A 191 -7.01 -11.46 9.59
N VAL A 192 -7.37 -12.54 8.87
CA VAL A 192 -8.59 -13.32 9.14
C VAL A 192 -8.54 -13.90 10.56
N LEU A 193 -7.43 -14.54 10.94
CA LEU A 193 -7.25 -15.10 12.29
C LEU A 193 -7.36 -14.03 13.37
N LEU A 194 -6.80 -12.83 13.15
CA LEU A 194 -6.91 -11.71 14.09
C LEU A 194 -8.37 -11.24 14.25
N VAL A 195 -9.12 -11.15 13.16
CA VAL A 195 -10.53 -10.74 13.18
C VAL A 195 -11.41 -11.79 13.84
N ASP A 196 -11.18 -13.07 13.56
CA ASP A 196 -11.93 -14.18 14.17
C ASP A 196 -11.65 -14.29 15.67
N TRP A 197 -10.37 -14.19 16.07
CA TRP A 197 -9.95 -14.15 17.47
C TRP A 197 -10.66 -13.02 18.23
N LYS A 198 -10.70 -11.82 17.64
CA LYS A 198 -11.34 -10.67 18.28
C LYS A 198 -12.85 -10.80 18.33
N THR A 199 -13.47 -11.32 17.27
CA THR A 199 -14.93 -11.54 17.20
C THR A 199 -15.38 -12.56 18.25
N SER A 200 -14.62 -13.65 18.42
CA SER A 200 -14.85 -14.66 19.45
C SER A 200 -14.77 -14.08 20.87
N ARG A 201 -13.74 -13.26 21.15
CA ARG A 201 -13.59 -12.56 22.44
C ARG A 201 -14.69 -11.54 22.73
N SER A 202 -15.22 -10.88 21.71
CA SER A 202 -16.33 -9.93 21.88
C SER A 202 -17.64 -10.63 22.26
N LYS A 203 -17.89 -11.85 21.76
CA LYS A 203 -19.08 -12.63 22.12
C LYS A 203 -19.02 -13.23 23.53
N ALA A 204 -17.81 -13.46 24.05
CA ALA A 204 -17.59 -14.05 25.37
C ALA A 204 -17.74 -13.08 26.55
N LYS A 205 -17.96 -11.78 26.31
CA LYS A 205 -18.23 -10.79 27.37
C LYS A 205 -19.75 -10.61 27.49
N PRO A 206 -20.42 -11.25 28.48
CA PRO A 206 -21.86 -11.06 28.67
C PRO A 206 -22.15 -9.59 29.01
N GLU A 207 -23.24 -9.04 28.47
CA GLU A 207 -23.75 -7.73 28.89
C GLU A 207 -23.98 -7.76 30.41
N PRO A 208 -23.54 -6.75 31.18
CA PRO A 208 -23.95 -6.65 32.57
C PRO A 208 -25.47 -6.48 32.57
N ALA A 209 -26.17 -7.50 33.08
CA ALA A 209 -27.61 -7.45 33.27
C ALA A 209 -27.94 -6.13 33.99
N MET A 210 -28.59 -5.21 33.27
CA MET A 210 -29.06 -3.96 33.81
C MET A 210 -29.99 -4.31 34.97
N SER A 211 -29.52 -4.06 36.19
CA SER A 211 -30.26 -4.32 37.42
C SER A 211 -31.48 -3.40 37.44
N TYR A 212 -32.61 -3.89 36.95
CA TYR A 212 -33.93 -3.25 37.11
C TYR A 212 -34.42 -3.24 38.57
N ALA A 213 -33.60 -3.71 39.52
CA ALA A 213 -33.97 -3.76 40.94
C ALA A 213 -34.08 -2.39 41.62
N GLY A 214 -33.63 -1.30 40.97
CA GLY A 214 -33.68 0.05 41.54
C GLY A 214 -34.99 0.81 41.36
N ILE A 215 -35.86 0.43 40.41
CA ILE A 215 -37.01 1.26 40.02
C ILE A 215 -38.30 0.90 40.78
N LEU A 216 -38.39 -0.29 41.38
CA LEU A 216 -39.57 -0.68 42.17
C LEU A 216 -39.53 -0.23 43.64
N ALA A 217 -38.40 0.26 44.15
CA ALA A 217 -38.28 0.69 45.55
C ALA A 217 -38.75 2.13 45.83
N PHE A 218 -39.04 2.94 44.80
CA PHE A 218 -39.44 4.34 44.97
C PHE A 218 -40.96 4.58 44.86
N LYS A 219 -41.77 3.54 44.61
CA LYS A 219 -43.24 3.69 44.44
C LYS A 219 -44.05 3.48 45.73
N HIS A 220 -43.40 3.29 46.89
CA HIS A 220 -44.10 3.01 48.16
C HIS A 220 -43.50 3.72 49.39
N ARG A 221 -43.02 4.95 49.24
CA ARG A 221 -42.85 5.86 50.38
C ARG A 221 -43.51 7.20 50.11
#